data_AF-A0A485A5B3-F1
#
_entry.id   AF-A0A485A5B3-F1
#
_cell.length_a   1.000
_cell.length_b   1.000
_cell.length_c   1.000
_cell.angle_alpha   90.00
_cell.angle_beta   90.00
_cell.angle_gamma   90.00
#
_symmetry.space_group_name_H-M   'P 1'
#
loop_
_entity.id
_entity.type
_entity.pdbx_description
1 polymer ?
#
loop_
_entity_poly.entity_id
_entity_poly.type
_entity_poly.pdbx_seq_one_letter_code
_entity_poly.pdbx_strand_id
1 'polypeptide(L)'
;MKRLGGDTRKVNPLSPVDLVIDHSVTVDHFGDDDAFEENVRLEMSRNHERYTFLRWGQQAFSQFRVVPPGTGICHQVNLEYLGKAVWSEQQGDQWVAYPDTLVGTDSHTTMINGLGVLGWGVGGIEAEAAMLGQPVSMLIPDVVGFKLTGKLREGITATDLVLTVTQMLRKLGVGG
;
A
#
# COMPACT_ATOMS: atom_id res chain seq x y z
N MET A 1 25.43 10.44 -4.70
CA MET A 1 25.29 11.78 -5.30
C MET A 1 26.33 12.77 -4.78
N LYS A 2 26.20 13.36 -3.58
CA LYS A 2 27.12 14.42 -3.09
C LYS A 2 28.62 14.05 -3.05
N ARG A 3 28.95 12.84 -2.58
CA ARG A 3 30.35 12.33 -2.57
C ARG A 3 30.93 12.08 -3.97
N LEU A 4 30.08 11.93 -4.97
CA LEU A 4 30.44 11.72 -6.38
C LEU A 4 30.23 12.99 -7.23
N GLY A 5 29.98 14.15 -6.59
CA GLY A 5 29.73 15.42 -7.28
C GLY A 5 28.37 15.54 -7.98
N GLY A 6 27.46 14.57 -7.80
CA GLY A 6 26.13 14.57 -8.42
C GLY A 6 25.08 15.38 -7.64
N ASP A 7 24.07 15.88 -8.36
CA ASP A 7 22.94 16.62 -7.77
C ASP A 7 22.09 15.71 -6.88
N THR A 8 22.01 16.06 -5.59
CA THR A 8 21.23 15.31 -4.60
C THR A 8 19.73 15.42 -4.80
N ARG A 9 19.25 16.47 -5.49
CA ARG A 9 17.82 16.67 -5.77
C ARG A 9 17.26 15.64 -6.75
N LYS A 10 18.12 14.93 -7.47
CA LYS A 10 17.73 13.79 -8.32
C LYS A 10 17.29 12.56 -7.50
N VAL A 11 17.61 12.50 -6.21
CA VAL A 11 17.07 11.49 -5.30
C VAL A 11 15.75 12.03 -4.77
N ASN A 12 14.71 11.95 -5.59
CA ASN A 12 13.35 12.37 -5.24
C ASN A 12 12.38 11.45 -5.97
N PRO A 13 11.26 11.02 -5.36
CA PRO A 13 10.31 10.17 -6.04
C PRO A 13 9.76 10.83 -7.31
N LEU A 14 9.76 10.07 -8.41
CA LEU A 14 9.19 10.45 -9.70
C LEU A 14 7.71 10.09 -9.80
N SER A 15 7.23 9.21 -8.93
CA SER A 15 5.82 8.86 -8.78
C SER A 15 5.31 9.24 -7.38
N PRO A 16 3.99 9.42 -7.20
CA PRO A 16 3.39 9.61 -5.88
C PRO A 16 3.71 8.45 -4.94
N VAL A 17 4.04 8.76 -3.69
CA VAL A 17 4.36 7.78 -2.66
C VAL A 17 3.58 8.09 -1.40
N ASP A 18 2.83 7.10 -0.94
CA ASP A 18 2.00 7.16 0.25
C ASP A 18 2.55 6.20 1.31
N LEU A 19 3.02 6.76 2.42
CA LEU A 19 3.43 5.98 3.59
C LEU A 19 2.34 6.03 4.65
N VAL A 20 1.71 4.89 4.93
CA VAL A 20 0.73 4.75 6.00
C VAL A 20 1.40 4.16 7.23
N ILE A 21 1.23 4.81 8.39
CA ILE A 21 1.76 4.35 9.66
C ILE A 21 0.67 3.54 10.38
N ASP A 22 0.77 2.21 10.33
CA ASP A 22 -0.22 1.29 10.91
C ASP A 22 0.41 0.12 11.69
N HIS A 23 1.63 -0.30 11.35
CA HIS A 23 2.33 -1.44 11.96
C HIS A 23 3.06 -1.15 13.28
N SER A 24 2.78 -0.03 13.93
CA SER A 24 3.53 0.39 15.11
C SER A 24 2.70 0.42 16.39
N VAL A 25 1.40 0.73 16.29
CA VAL A 25 0.46 0.70 17.43
C VAL A 25 0.37 -0.72 17.99
N THR A 26 0.54 -0.84 19.31
CA THR A 26 0.36 -2.10 20.06
C THR A 26 -0.85 -1.98 20.99
N VAL A 27 -1.51 -3.09 21.30
CA VAL A 27 -2.60 -3.14 22.27
C VAL A 27 -2.02 -3.34 23.67
N ASP A 28 -1.62 -2.26 24.34
CA ASP A 28 -1.14 -2.26 25.73
C ASP A 28 -2.30 -2.18 26.73
N HIS A 29 -3.33 -1.42 26.38
CA HIS A 29 -4.57 -1.27 27.16
C HIS A 29 -5.79 -1.65 26.30
N PHE A 30 -6.80 -2.30 26.89
CA PHE A 30 -8.00 -2.75 26.18
C PHE A 30 -9.21 -2.85 27.12
N GLY A 31 -10.41 -2.73 26.57
CA GLY A 31 -11.66 -3.08 27.26
C GLY A 31 -12.39 -1.93 27.96
N ASP A 32 -11.91 -0.69 27.83
CA ASP A 32 -12.59 0.52 28.31
C ASP A 32 -12.48 1.69 27.31
N ASP A 33 -13.09 2.82 27.68
CA ASP A 33 -13.18 4.02 26.84
C ASP A 33 -11.83 4.74 26.70
N ASP A 34 -10.88 4.54 27.63
CA ASP A 34 -9.57 5.21 27.64
C ASP A 34 -8.51 4.43 26.82
N ALA A 35 -8.76 3.15 26.55
CA ALA A 35 -7.82 2.25 25.88
C ALA A 35 -7.26 2.78 24.56
N PHE A 36 -8.08 3.44 23.73
CA PHE A 36 -7.63 3.97 22.45
C PHE A 36 -6.62 5.12 22.62
N GLU A 37 -6.96 6.11 23.45
CA GLU A 37 -6.10 7.28 23.67
C GLU A 37 -4.77 6.86 24.31
N GLU A 38 -4.81 5.92 25.27
CA GLU A 38 -3.61 5.45 25.93
C GLU A 38 -2.65 4.70 25.00
N ASN A 39 -3.18 3.80 24.17
CA ASN A 39 -2.37 3.06 23.18
C ASN A 39 -1.73 4.02 22.17
N VAL A 40 -2.46 5.02 21.67
CA VAL A 40 -1.92 6.03 20.75
C VAL A 40 -0.86 6.90 21.42
N ARG A 41 -1.05 7.27 22.69
CA ARG A 41 -0.07 8.03 23.47
C ARG A 41 1.23 7.25 23.68
N LEU A 42 1.14 5.98 24.06
CA LEU A 42 2.29 5.10 24.21
C LEU A 42 3.03 4.91 22.89
N GLU A 43 2.28 4.75 21.80
CA GLU A 43 2.82 4.63 20.45
C GLU A 43 3.65 5.85 20.05
N MET A 44 3.11 7.06 20.26
CA MET A 44 3.83 8.31 20.01
C MET A 44 5.10 8.44 20.84
N SER A 45 5.05 8.01 22.10
CA SER A 45 6.22 8.02 22.98
C SER A 45 7.30 7.04 22.54
N ARG A 46 6.93 5.83 22.09
CA ARG A 46 7.89 4.77 21.71
C ARG A 46 8.52 5.01 20.35
N ASN A 47 7.78 5.59 19.41
CA ASN A 47 8.21 5.76 18.02
C ASN A 47 8.55 7.21 17.65
N HIS A 48 8.79 8.08 18.65
CA HIS A 48 9.05 9.52 18.45
C HIS A 48 10.14 9.82 17.42
N GLU A 49 11.28 9.14 17.48
CA GLU A 49 12.40 9.34 16.54
C GLU A 49 12.01 8.95 15.11
N ARG A 50 11.33 7.81 14.95
CA ARG A 50 10.83 7.33 13.65
C ARG A 50 9.85 8.33 13.03
N TYR A 51 8.94 8.87 13.83
CA TYR A 51 7.97 9.87 13.34
C TYR A 51 8.63 11.19 12.98
N THR A 52 9.63 11.61 13.75
CA THR A 52 10.45 12.79 13.42
C THR A 52 11.16 12.59 12.08
N PHE A 53 11.74 11.40 11.86
CA PHE A 53 12.39 11.05 10.60
C PHE A 53 11.41 11.03 9.41
N LEU A 54 10.23 10.43 9.58
CA LEU A 54 9.19 10.39 8.54
C LEU A 54 8.65 11.79 8.21
N ARG A 55 8.46 12.64 9.22
CA ARG A 55 8.08 14.05 9.02
C ARG A 55 9.15 14.84 8.28
N TRP A 56 10.42 14.62 8.60
CA TRP A 56 11.52 15.19 7.83
C TRP A 56 11.47 14.71 6.37
N GLY A 57 11.23 13.42 6.12
CA GLY A 57 11.08 12.85 4.77
C GLY A 57 9.96 13.53 3.97
N GLN A 58 8.81 13.75 4.60
CA GLN A 58 7.67 14.47 3.99
C GLN A 58 8.01 15.91 3.59
N GLN A 59 8.93 16.57 4.29
CA GLN A 59 9.40 17.91 3.92
C GLN A 59 10.51 17.86 2.87
N ALA A 60 11.30 16.78 2.84
CA ALA A 60 12.45 16.62 1.96
C ALA A 60 12.08 16.17 0.54
N PHE A 61 10.96 15.46 0.36
CA PHE A 61 10.54 14.89 -0.92
C PHE A 61 9.21 15.46 -1.40
N SER A 62 9.12 15.86 -2.67
CA SER A 62 7.96 16.60 -3.19
C SER A 62 6.73 15.74 -3.51
N GLN A 63 6.91 14.42 -3.64
CA GLN A 63 5.85 13.46 -3.97
C GLN A 63 5.62 12.44 -2.86
N PHE A 64 6.02 12.76 -1.62
CA PHE A 64 5.92 11.87 -0.47
C PHE A 64 4.86 12.38 0.51
N ARG A 65 3.85 11.56 0.78
CA ARG A 65 2.79 11.84 1.75
C ARG A 65 2.83 10.81 2.87
N VAL A 66 2.66 11.27 4.10
CA VAL A 66 2.58 10.42 5.29
C VAL A 66 1.17 10.47 5.84
N VAL A 67 0.53 9.31 5.99
CA VAL A 67 -0.73 9.15 6.72
C VAL A 67 -0.39 8.83 8.18
N PRO A 68 -0.81 9.66 9.15
CA PRO A 68 -0.42 9.51 10.54
C PRO A 68 -1.05 8.27 11.20
N PRO A 69 -0.48 7.78 12.30
CA PRO A 69 -1.04 6.65 13.05
C PRO A 69 -2.43 6.98 13.60
N GLY A 70 -3.26 5.94 13.75
CA GLY A 70 -4.65 6.07 14.19
C GLY A 70 -5.64 6.48 13.10
N THR A 71 -5.18 6.70 11.86
CA THR A 71 -6.07 7.02 10.71
C THR A 71 -6.70 5.76 10.08
N GLY A 72 -6.08 4.59 10.28
CA GLY A 72 -6.52 3.32 9.70
C GLY A 72 -5.35 2.43 9.32
N ILE A 73 -5.64 1.30 8.68
CA ILE A 73 -4.66 0.32 8.19
C ILE A 73 -4.36 0.63 6.72
N CYS A 74 -3.11 0.43 6.29
CA CYS A 74 -2.58 0.76 4.97
C CYS A 74 -3.54 0.39 3.82
N HIS A 75 -3.98 -0.87 3.78
CA HIS A 75 -4.81 -1.38 2.69
C HIS A 75 -6.25 -0.86 2.71
N GLN A 76 -6.80 -0.60 3.90
CA GLN A 76 -8.13 -0.01 4.02
C GLN A 76 -8.12 1.46 3.59
N VAL A 77 -7.14 2.24 4.07
CA VAL A 77 -6.93 3.63 3.62
C VAL A 77 -6.69 3.68 2.11
N ASN A 78 -5.99 2.69 1.55
CA ASN A 78 -5.77 2.60 0.11
C ASN A 78 -7.10 2.39 -0.65
N LEU A 79 -7.93 1.45 -0.23
CA LEU A 79 -9.24 1.19 -0.83
C LEU A 79 -10.19 2.38 -0.74
N GLU A 80 -10.23 3.06 0.41
CA GLU A 80 -11.25 4.07 0.72
C GLU A 80 -10.86 5.48 0.25
N TYR A 81 -9.57 5.79 0.13
CA TYR A 81 -9.10 7.17 -0.05
C TYR A 81 -8.00 7.35 -1.12
N LEU A 82 -6.98 6.49 -1.12
CA LEU A 82 -5.81 6.69 -1.99
C LEU A 82 -6.07 6.22 -3.42
N GLY A 83 -6.62 5.02 -3.59
CA GLY A 83 -6.92 4.40 -4.88
C GLY A 83 -7.85 5.25 -5.74
N LYS A 84 -7.53 5.36 -7.03
CA LYS A 84 -8.27 6.20 -8.01
C LYS A 84 -8.97 5.40 -9.09
N ALA A 85 -8.60 4.14 -9.31
CA ALA A 85 -8.99 3.31 -10.46
C ALA A 85 -8.54 3.86 -11.82
N VAL A 86 -8.73 5.15 -12.08
CA VAL A 86 -8.25 5.87 -13.26
C VAL A 86 -7.59 7.17 -12.81
N TRP A 87 -6.33 7.35 -13.19
CA TRP A 87 -5.65 8.63 -13.10
C TRP A 87 -5.87 9.44 -14.37
N SER A 88 -5.80 10.75 -14.24
CA SER A 88 -5.85 11.67 -15.38
C SER A 88 -4.87 12.81 -15.16
N GLU A 89 -4.08 13.12 -16.18
CA GLU A 89 -3.16 14.25 -16.14
C GLU A 89 -3.09 14.94 -17.51
N GLN A 90 -2.69 16.22 -17.49
CA GLN A 90 -2.48 16.99 -18.71
C GLN A 90 -1.05 16.76 -19.21
N GLN A 91 -0.92 16.14 -20.40
CA GLN A 91 0.35 15.96 -21.10
C GLN A 91 0.36 16.83 -22.36
N GLY A 92 1.04 17.98 -22.28
CA GLY A 92 0.99 19.01 -23.33
C GLY A 92 -0.42 19.59 -23.48
N ASP A 93 -0.96 19.54 -24.70
CA ASP A 93 -2.30 20.05 -25.02
C ASP A 93 -3.42 19.00 -24.85
N GLN A 94 -3.11 17.80 -24.37
CA GLN A 94 -4.06 16.69 -24.26
C GLN A 94 -4.20 16.21 -22.81
N TRP A 95 -5.44 15.86 -22.45
CA TRP A 95 -5.70 15.09 -21.23
C TRP A 95 -5.49 13.61 -21.52
N VAL A 96 -4.66 12.97 -20.71
CA VAL A 96 -4.39 11.52 -20.78
C VAL A 96 -5.00 10.88 -19.54
N ALA A 97 -5.80 9.84 -19.76
CA ALA A 97 -6.31 8.99 -18.68
C ALA A 97 -5.63 7.62 -18.75
N TYR A 98 -5.24 7.08 -17.60
CA TYR A 98 -4.55 5.79 -17.50
C TYR A 98 -5.00 5.02 -16.26
N PRO A 99 -4.96 3.68 -16.29
CA PRO A 99 -5.39 2.87 -15.15
C PRO A 99 -4.48 3.11 -13.94
N ASP A 100 -5.07 3.02 -12.77
CA ASP A 100 -4.34 3.00 -11.51
C ASP A 100 -3.60 1.66 -11.34
N THR A 101 -2.33 1.74 -10.96
CA THR A 101 -1.47 0.60 -10.70
C THR A 101 -0.47 0.97 -9.61
N LEU A 102 -0.12 0.03 -8.72
CA LEU A 102 0.91 0.30 -7.71
C LEU A 102 1.68 -0.95 -7.28
N VAL A 103 2.86 -0.71 -6.73
CA VAL A 103 3.58 -1.68 -5.89
C VAL A 103 3.72 -1.12 -4.49
N GLY A 104 3.63 -1.99 -3.48
CA GLY A 104 3.75 -1.59 -2.08
C GLY A 104 4.77 -2.45 -1.34
N THR A 105 5.34 -1.93 -0.26
CA THR A 105 6.28 -2.68 0.60
C THR A 105 5.57 -3.59 1.60
N ASP A 106 4.34 -4.02 1.28
CA ASP A 106 3.52 -4.93 2.08
C ASP A 106 2.88 -5.99 1.17
N SER A 107 2.88 -7.25 1.62
CA SER A 107 2.36 -8.37 0.81
C SER A 107 0.86 -8.28 0.49
N HIS A 108 0.08 -7.63 1.35
CA HIS A 108 -1.37 -7.50 1.19
C HIS A 108 -1.75 -6.29 0.33
N THR A 109 -0.80 -5.58 -0.30
CA THR A 109 -1.10 -4.54 -1.31
C THR A 109 -2.04 -5.06 -2.40
N THR A 110 -2.04 -6.38 -2.64
CA THR A 110 -2.99 -7.09 -3.51
C THR A 110 -4.48 -6.89 -3.15
N MET A 111 -4.81 -6.39 -1.96
CA MET A 111 -6.19 -6.09 -1.57
C MET A 111 -6.86 -5.05 -2.49
N ILE A 112 -6.07 -4.11 -3.03
CA ILE A 112 -6.56 -3.07 -3.96
C ILE A 112 -7.11 -3.65 -5.27
N ASN A 113 -6.70 -4.88 -5.62
CA ASN A 113 -7.16 -5.59 -6.82
C ASN A 113 -8.68 -5.84 -6.80
N GLY A 114 -9.30 -5.83 -5.62
CA GLY A 114 -10.76 -5.88 -5.48
C GLY A 114 -11.50 -4.70 -6.11
N LEU A 115 -10.82 -3.56 -6.33
CA LEU A 115 -11.35 -2.38 -7.03
C LEU A 115 -10.94 -2.31 -8.50
N GLY A 116 -10.27 -3.34 -9.04
CA GLY A 116 -9.79 -3.36 -10.43
C GLY A 116 -8.49 -2.58 -10.67
N VAL A 117 -7.83 -2.13 -9.61
CA VAL A 117 -6.49 -1.54 -9.65
C VAL A 117 -5.46 -2.66 -9.63
N LEU A 118 -4.50 -2.67 -10.54
CA LEU A 118 -3.46 -3.71 -10.55
C LEU A 118 -2.35 -3.37 -9.54
N GLY A 119 -2.25 -4.12 -8.45
CA GLY A 119 -1.16 -3.94 -7.49
C GLY A 119 -0.75 -5.18 -6.70
N TRP A 120 0.50 -5.16 -6.24
CA TRP A 120 1.11 -6.26 -5.49
C TRP A 120 2.24 -5.80 -4.56
N GLY A 121 2.64 -6.69 -3.65
CA GLY A 121 3.74 -6.45 -2.72
C GLY A 121 5.10 -6.69 -3.35
N VAL A 122 6.07 -5.83 -3.04
CA VAL A 122 7.49 -5.95 -3.44
C VAL A 122 8.42 -5.68 -2.24
N GLY A 123 9.71 -5.96 -2.40
CA GLY A 123 10.71 -5.59 -1.40
C GLY A 123 10.98 -4.07 -1.38
N GLY A 124 11.61 -3.60 -0.30
CA GLY A 124 11.92 -2.18 -0.14
C GLY A 124 12.84 -1.63 -1.23
N ILE A 125 13.79 -2.44 -1.71
CA ILE A 125 14.74 -2.03 -2.77
C ILE A 125 14.01 -1.85 -4.10
N GLU A 126 13.12 -2.76 -4.44
CA GLU A 126 12.30 -2.68 -5.65
C GLU A 126 11.37 -1.48 -5.60
N ALA A 127 10.75 -1.20 -4.45
CA ALA A 127 9.94 -0.01 -4.24
C ALA A 127 10.77 1.27 -4.39
N GLU A 128 11.96 1.36 -3.77
CA GLU A 128 12.86 2.50 -3.92
C GLU A 128 13.31 2.72 -5.37
N ALA A 129 13.60 1.64 -6.10
CA ALA A 129 13.94 1.71 -7.52
C ALA A 129 12.76 2.23 -8.35
N ALA A 130 11.56 1.72 -8.11
CA ALA A 130 10.32 2.17 -8.76
C ALA A 130 10.04 3.65 -8.47
N MET A 131 10.23 4.08 -7.22
CA MET A 131 10.12 5.49 -6.82
C MET A 131 11.08 6.39 -7.61
N LEU A 132 12.25 5.89 -7.99
CA LEU A 132 13.23 6.62 -8.80
C LEU A 132 13.03 6.44 -10.32
N GLY A 133 11.89 5.88 -10.74
CA GLY A 133 11.48 5.70 -12.13
C GLY A 133 12.07 4.49 -12.82
N GLN A 134 12.66 3.55 -12.09
CA GLN A 134 13.02 2.25 -12.68
C GLN A 134 11.75 1.41 -12.89
N PRO A 135 11.50 0.87 -14.09
CA PRO A 135 10.41 -0.07 -14.29
C PRO A 135 10.57 -1.33 -13.42
N VAL A 136 9.46 -1.85 -12.91
CA VAL A 136 9.44 -3.13 -12.21
C VAL A 136 9.65 -4.25 -13.24
N SER A 137 10.73 -5.02 -13.08
CA SER A 137 11.02 -6.16 -13.95
C SER A 137 10.26 -7.39 -13.47
N MET A 138 9.50 -8.02 -14.37
CA MET A 138 8.78 -9.26 -14.09
C MET A 138 8.70 -10.13 -15.34
N LEU A 139 8.58 -11.45 -15.13
CA LEU A 139 8.17 -12.37 -16.20
C LEU A 139 6.71 -12.09 -16.56
N ILE A 140 6.33 -12.32 -17.81
CA ILE A 140 4.92 -12.29 -18.21
C ILE A 140 4.22 -13.43 -17.45
N PRO A 141 3.25 -13.13 -16.57
CA PRO A 141 2.66 -14.15 -15.71
C PRO A 141 1.58 -14.92 -16.46
N ASP A 142 1.42 -16.20 -16.11
CA ASP A 142 0.22 -16.96 -16.46
C ASP A 142 -0.99 -16.42 -15.68
N VAL A 143 -2.18 -16.45 -16.30
CA VAL A 143 -3.42 -15.96 -15.69
C VAL A 143 -4.38 -17.12 -15.44
N VAL A 144 -4.64 -17.40 -14.16
CA VAL A 144 -5.62 -18.41 -13.74
C VAL A 144 -6.99 -17.77 -13.55
N GLY A 145 -7.93 -18.11 -14.44
CA GLY A 145 -9.32 -17.66 -14.32
C GLY A 145 -10.08 -18.39 -13.21
N PHE A 146 -10.51 -17.67 -12.18
CA PHE A 146 -11.33 -18.22 -11.08
C PHE A 146 -12.81 -17.84 -11.26
N LYS A 147 -13.61 -18.75 -11.79
CA LYS A 147 -15.04 -18.48 -12.06
C LYS A 147 -15.90 -18.75 -10.82
N LEU A 148 -16.52 -17.70 -10.29
CA LEU A 148 -17.56 -17.78 -9.26
C LEU A 148 -18.92 -18.07 -9.91
N THR A 149 -19.69 -18.99 -9.32
CA THR A 149 -21.04 -19.33 -9.78
C THR A 149 -22.00 -19.49 -8.60
N GLY A 150 -23.30 -19.32 -8.84
CA GLY A 150 -24.33 -19.44 -7.81
C GLY A 150 -24.43 -18.19 -6.92
N LYS A 151 -24.97 -18.38 -5.71
CA LYS A 151 -25.12 -17.34 -4.68
C LYS A 151 -24.76 -17.90 -3.31
N LEU A 152 -24.21 -17.05 -2.44
CA LEU A 152 -23.96 -17.41 -1.05
C LEU A 152 -25.28 -17.69 -0.33
N ARG A 153 -25.26 -18.66 0.59
CA ARG A 153 -26.39 -18.93 1.48
C ARG A 153 -26.39 -17.90 2.60
N GLU A 154 -27.56 -17.69 3.19
CA GLU A 154 -27.70 -16.85 4.37
C GLU A 154 -26.78 -17.35 5.50
N GLY A 155 -26.17 -16.41 6.23
CA GLY A 155 -25.20 -16.70 7.29
C GLY A 155 -23.76 -16.93 6.82
N ILE A 156 -23.49 -17.05 5.51
CA ILE A 156 -22.12 -17.11 4.99
C ILE A 156 -21.52 -15.70 4.93
N THR A 157 -20.31 -15.54 5.46
CA THR A 157 -19.57 -14.28 5.50
C THR A 157 -18.55 -14.15 4.35
N ALA A 158 -18.03 -12.94 4.13
CA ALA A 158 -16.91 -12.73 3.23
C ALA A 158 -15.65 -13.53 3.65
N THR A 159 -15.46 -13.70 4.96
CA THR A 159 -14.35 -14.50 5.52
C THR A 159 -14.46 -15.97 5.13
N ASP A 160 -15.67 -16.54 5.19
CA ASP A 160 -15.88 -17.93 4.78
C ASP A 160 -15.56 -18.13 3.29
N LEU A 161 -15.98 -17.17 2.45
CA LEU A 161 -15.68 -17.19 1.02
C LEU A 161 -14.17 -17.10 0.76
N VAL A 162 -13.47 -16.10 1.32
CA VAL A 162 -12.04 -15.91 1.06
C VAL A 162 -11.22 -17.09 1.54
N LEU A 163 -11.52 -17.66 2.72
CA LEU A 163 -10.83 -18.85 3.22
C LEU A 163 -11.05 -20.07 2.33
N THR A 164 -12.26 -20.23 1.78
CA THR A 164 -12.56 -21.31 0.83
C THR A 164 -11.77 -21.13 -0.47
N VAL A 165 -11.75 -19.92 -1.02
CA VAL A 165 -10.97 -19.60 -2.23
C VAL A 165 -9.48 -19.82 -1.99
N THR A 166 -8.93 -19.34 -0.87
CA THR A 166 -7.53 -19.57 -0.48
C THR A 166 -7.20 -21.05 -0.41
N GLN A 167 -8.06 -21.86 0.21
CA GLN A 167 -7.86 -23.31 0.29
C GLN A 167 -7.82 -23.95 -1.11
N MET A 168 -8.73 -23.57 -2.00
CA MET A 168 -8.80 -24.10 -3.37
C MET A 168 -7.57 -23.72 -4.19
N LEU A 169 -7.17 -22.44 -4.17
CA LEU A 169 -6.01 -21.95 -4.90
C LEU A 169 -4.69 -22.53 -4.38
N ARG A 170 -4.58 -22.74 -3.06
CA ARG A 170 -3.42 -23.39 -2.46
C ARG A 170 -3.28 -24.85 -2.88
N LYS A 171 -4.40 -25.57 -3.05
CA LYS A 171 -4.39 -26.94 -3.58
C LYS A 171 -4.01 -26.99 -5.06
N LEU A 172 -4.41 -25.98 -5.85
CA LEU A 172 -4.05 -25.87 -7.27
C LEU A 172 -2.57 -25.52 -7.47
N GLY A 173 -1.96 -24.77 -6.54
CA GLY A 173 -0.54 -24.40 -6.61
C GLY A 173 -0.28 -23.21 -7.52
N VAL A 174 -0.96 -22.09 -7.28
CA VAL A 174 -0.83 -20.85 -8.08
C VAL A 174 0.37 -19.98 -7.68
N GLY A 175 1.45 -20.59 -7.18
CA GLY A 175 2.69 -19.87 -6.92
C GLY A 175 3.30 -19.43 -8.25
N GLY A 176 3.61 -18.13 -8.37
CA GLY A 176 4.37 -17.58 -9.50
C GLY A 176 5.85 -17.91 -9.44
#